data_AF-A0A7S0Z7P9-F1
#
_entry.id   AF-A0A7S0Z7P9-F1
#
_cell.length_a   1.000
_cell.length_b   1.000
_cell.length_c   1.000
_cell.angle_alpha   90.00
_cell.angle_beta   90.00
_cell.angle_gamma   90.00
#
_symmetry.space_group_name_H-M   'P 1'
#
loop_
_entity.id
_entity.type
_entity.pdbx_description
1 polymer ?
#
loop_
_entity_poly.entity_id
_entity_poly.type
_entity_poly.pdbx_seq_one_letter_code
_entity_poly.pdbx_strand_id
1 'polypeptide(L)'
;NESSALVARDGASARASASVGARDACEVRTDPVCAIECVDLGAATSENDGWRQLSRACRRALRGAETSTYGAFDSGCVRFVIDVPRDCRALDWVSRAASAPGVPGFYWSPRAKTARGASASRTRDGATASSDDDDGISGARGTNDRAYDAAVRGARAGVGASATWTDAETGEAAETTLKRRIASMRRFLANGGASGTRGAGRVYGAGRFDPARAPSDEWAAFGTHYFFLPTLECVEGVTCATLAVCAAWDANGVENCGPSAKSFVQAIDDACETLDRALSGGIDGGVLPPGAAYAVTRALVPDEAGWSKDVSSVISRIRASHGMTTSTSTST
;
A
#
# COMPACT_ATOMS: atom_id res chain seq x y z
N ASN A 1 54.53 -37.36 -13.87
CA ASN A 1 55.11 -36.42 -14.84
C ASN A 1 54.60 -36.76 -16.22
N GLU A 2 53.46 -36.18 -16.59
CA GLU A 2 53.12 -35.89 -17.99
C GLU A 2 51.96 -34.90 -17.99
N SER A 3 52.17 -33.82 -18.73
CA SER A 3 51.34 -32.62 -18.81
C SER A 3 50.06 -32.88 -19.59
N SER A 4 48.95 -32.24 -19.21
CA SER A 4 47.80 -32.01 -20.09
C SER A 4 47.42 -30.54 -20.06
N ALA A 5 47.52 -29.94 -21.24
CA ALA A 5 47.33 -28.54 -21.53
C ALA A 5 45.84 -28.19 -21.64
N LEU A 6 45.45 -27.08 -21.00
CA LEU A 6 44.21 -26.37 -21.30
C LEU A 6 44.37 -25.59 -22.60
N VAL A 7 43.51 -25.86 -23.57
CA VAL A 7 43.31 -25.02 -24.76
C VAL A 7 42.15 -24.06 -24.46
N ALA A 8 42.47 -22.77 -24.38
CA ALA A 8 41.50 -21.69 -24.40
C ALA A 8 40.94 -21.54 -25.82
N ARG A 9 39.60 -21.42 -25.93
CA ARG A 9 38.93 -20.96 -27.16
C ARG A 9 38.35 -19.58 -26.90
N ASP A 10 39.01 -18.58 -27.48
CA ASP A 10 38.44 -17.27 -27.79
C ASP A 10 37.31 -17.41 -28.81
N GLY A 11 36.24 -16.65 -28.59
CA GLY A 11 35.10 -16.52 -29.49
C GLY A 11 34.43 -15.18 -29.26
N ALA A 12 34.87 -14.17 -30.01
CA ALA A 12 34.31 -12.83 -30.04
C ALA A 12 32.82 -12.84 -30.44
N SER A 13 32.01 -12.02 -29.77
CA SER A 13 30.73 -11.57 -30.33
C SER A 13 30.54 -10.09 -30.04
N ALA A 14 30.34 -9.34 -31.11
CA ALA A 14 30.29 -7.89 -31.18
C ALA A 14 29.10 -7.32 -30.38
N ARG A 15 29.39 -6.43 -29.43
CA ARG A 15 28.39 -5.54 -28.84
C ARG A 15 28.15 -4.37 -29.81
N ALA A 16 27.01 -4.40 -30.50
CA ALA A 16 26.45 -3.22 -31.13
C ALA A 16 25.98 -2.25 -30.03
N SER A 17 26.72 -1.14 -29.87
CA SER A 17 26.29 0.02 -29.09
C SER A 17 25.14 0.70 -29.81
N ALA A 18 23.91 0.51 -29.33
CA ALA A 18 22.79 1.36 -29.66
C ALA A 18 22.70 2.46 -28.60
N SER A 19 23.15 3.66 -28.97
CA SER A 19 22.91 4.89 -28.24
C SER A 19 21.41 5.20 -28.23
N VAL A 20 20.72 4.89 -27.13
CA VAL A 20 19.37 5.39 -26.90
C VAL A 20 19.49 6.85 -26.48
N GLY A 21 19.05 7.74 -27.36
CA GLY A 21 19.05 9.18 -27.13
C GLY A 21 18.29 9.56 -25.87
N ALA A 22 18.88 10.50 -25.14
CA ALA A 22 18.22 11.25 -24.08
C ALA A 22 16.95 11.89 -24.65
N ARG A 23 15.78 11.41 -24.20
CA ARG A 23 14.52 12.13 -24.37
C ARG A 23 14.27 12.94 -23.11
N ASP A 24 14.45 14.23 -23.32
CA ASP A 24 14.02 15.34 -22.49
C ASP A 24 12.49 15.30 -22.27
N ALA A 25 12.07 15.78 -21.09
CA ALA A 25 10.68 15.89 -20.60
C ALA A 25 9.87 14.58 -20.47
N CYS A 26 10.05 13.89 -19.33
CA CYS A 26 9.12 12.85 -18.85
C CYS A 26 7.79 13.51 -18.43
N GLU A 27 6.88 13.69 -19.39
CA GLU A 27 5.50 14.08 -19.12
C GLU A 27 4.86 13.00 -18.23
N VAL A 28 4.38 13.40 -17.05
CA VAL A 28 3.75 12.49 -16.10
C VAL A 28 2.41 12.07 -16.70
N ARG A 29 2.35 10.86 -17.24
CA ARG A 29 1.08 10.26 -17.71
C ARG A 29 0.11 10.15 -16.54
N THR A 30 -1.13 10.61 -16.75
CA THR A 30 -2.18 10.60 -15.73
C THR A 30 -3.39 9.76 -16.10
N ASP A 31 -3.48 9.33 -17.37
CA ASP A 31 -4.58 8.49 -17.85
C ASP A 31 -4.61 7.14 -17.14
N PRO A 32 -5.78 6.58 -16.83
CA PRO A 32 -5.90 5.23 -16.29
C PRO A 32 -5.12 4.20 -17.10
N VAL A 33 -4.69 3.10 -16.46
CA VAL A 33 -4.19 1.95 -17.23
C VAL A 33 -5.30 1.40 -18.12
N CYS A 34 -4.93 0.85 -19.29
CA CYS A 34 -5.86 0.51 -20.37
C CYS A 34 -6.97 -0.45 -19.94
N ALA A 35 -6.67 -1.37 -19.02
CA ALA A 35 -7.63 -2.31 -18.46
C ALA A 35 -7.74 -2.15 -16.95
N ILE A 36 -8.92 -1.78 -16.45
CA ILE A 36 -9.23 -1.85 -15.02
C ILE A 36 -10.58 -2.55 -14.89
N GLU A 37 -10.55 -3.78 -14.41
CA GLU A 37 -11.73 -4.63 -14.30
C GLU A 37 -11.93 -5.07 -12.84
N CYS A 38 -13.18 -5.06 -12.40
CA CYS A 38 -13.58 -5.71 -11.15
C CYS A 38 -14.57 -6.84 -11.46
N VAL A 39 -14.18 -8.06 -11.10
CA VAL A 39 -14.98 -9.27 -11.27
C VAL A 39 -15.61 -9.63 -9.93
N ASP A 40 -16.91 -9.40 -9.82
CA ASP A 40 -17.70 -9.73 -8.63
C ASP A 40 -18.15 -11.20 -8.65
N LEU A 41 -17.76 -11.96 -7.64
CA LEU A 41 -18.11 -13.37 -7.48
C LEU A 41 -19.33 -13.58 -6.57
N GLY A 42 -19.98 -12.52 -6.10
CA GLY A 42 -21.11 -12.58 -5.19
C GLY A 42 -20.66 -12.83 -3.75
N ALA A 43 -21.29 -13.77 -3.06
CA ALA A 43 -21.02 -14.06 -1.65
C ALA A 43 -20.71 -15.54 -1.43
N ALA A 44 -19.81 -15.81 -0.48
CA ALA A 44 -19.49 -17.15 -0.01
C ALA A 44 -20.00 -17.36 1.42
N THR A 45 -20.13 -18.63 1.80
CA THR A 45 -20.68 -19.04 3.11
C THR A 45 -19.66 -18.95 4.25
N SER A 46 -18.38 -18.84 3.93
CA SER A 46 -17.27 -18.73 4.89
C SER A 46 -16.03 -18.11 4.22
N GLU A 47 -15.06 -17.67 5.01
CA GLU A 47 -13.77 -17.18 4.53
C GLU A 47 -13.04 -18.22 3.65
N ASN A 48 -12.93 -19.47 4.14
CA ASN A 48 -12.28 -20.56 3.42
C ASN A 48 -12.97 -20.92 2.11
N ASP A 49 -14.31 -20.81 2.07
CA ASP A 49 -15.05 -20.96 0.82
C ASP A 49 -14.76 -19.78 -0.12
N GLY A 50 -14.73 -18.55 0.39
CA GLY A 50 -14.38 -17.35 -0.37
C GLY A 50 -13.02 -17.46 -1.05
N TRP A 51 -11.97 -17.81 -0.32
CA TRP A 51 -10.63 -18.00 -0.90
C TRP A 51 -10.59 -19.13 -1.95
N ARG A 52 -11.30 -20.24 -1.73
CA ARG A 52 -11.41 -21.33 -2.72
C ARG A 52 -12.13 -20.88 -4.00
N GLN A 53 -13.19 -20.08 -3.87
CA GLN A 53 -13.90 -19.52 -5.02
C GLN A 53 -13.03 -18.52 -5.79
N LEU A 54 -12.30 -17.64 -5.10
CA LEU A 54 -11.30 -16.75 -5.70
C LEU A 54 -10.21 -17.53 -6.44
N SER A 55 -9.70 -18.61 -5.86
CA SER A 55 -8.71 -19.50 -6.49
C SER A 55 -9.24 -20.13 -7.78
N ARG A 56 -10.50 -20.60 -7.78
CA ARG A 56 -11.15 -21.13 -8.99
C ARG A 56 -11.36 -20.04 -10.04
N ALA A 57 -11.71 -18.82 -9.64
CA ALA A 57 -11.88 -17.70 -10.55
C ALA A 57 -10.56 -17.32 -11.22
N CYS A 58 -9.47 -17.19 -10.45
CA CYS A 58 -8.14 -16.88 -10.99
C CYS A 58 -7.66 -17.97 -11.95
N ARG A 59 -7.80 -19.26 -11.61
CA ARG A 59 -7.44 -20.37 -12.52
C ARG A 59 -8.31 -20.43 -13.77
N ARG A 60 -9.59 -20.04 -13.70
CA ARG A 60 -10.45 -19.91 -14.89
C ARG A 60 -9.97 -18.77 -15.78
N ALA A 61 -9.65 -17.63 -15.18
CA ALA A 61 -9.10 -16.49 -15.90
C ALA A 61 -7.76 -16.83 -16.56
N LEU A 62 -6.85 -17.53 -15.85
CA LEU A 62 -5.58 -18.00 -16.40
C LEU A 62 -5.78 -18.92 -17.62
N ARG A 63 -6.70 -19.89 -17.55
CA ARG A 63 -7.03 -20.76 -18.71
C ARG A 63 -7.62 -20.00 -19.89
N GLY A 64 -8.32 -18.89 -19.65
CA GLY A 64 -8.87 -18.02 -20.69
C GLY A 64 -7.94 -16.87 -21.11
N ALA A 65 -6.79 -16.71 -20.46
CA ALA A 65 -5.93 -15.54 -20.62
C ALA A 65 -5.24 -15.52 -22.00
N GLU A 66 -4.98 -16.69 -22.58
CA GLU A 66 -4.46 -16.82 -23.95
C GLU A 66 -5.43 -16.27 -25.00
N THR A 67 -6.72 -16.26 -24.69
CA THR A 67 -7.78 -15.70 -25.55
C THR A 67 -8.22 -14.30 -25.13
N SER A 68 -7.53 -13.70 -24.14
CA SER A 68 -7.93 -12.40 -23.60
C SER A 68 -7.74 -11.28 -24.64
N THR A 69 -8.61 -10.27 -24.56
CA THR A 69 -8.58 -9.10 -25.46
C THR A 69 -7.55 -8.05 -25.07
N TYR A 70 -6.74 -8.30 -24.04
CA TYR A 70 -5.73 -7.37 -23.57
C TYR A 70 -4.55 -7.31 -24.56
N GLY A 71 -4.25 -6.11 -25.07
CA GLY A 71 -3.14 -5.93 -25.99
C GLY A 71 -1.81 -6.24 -25.33
N ALA A 72 -0.84 -6.73 -26.11
CA ALA A 72 0.51 -7.07 -25.63
C ALA A 72 1.28 -5.88 -25.02
N PHE A 73 0.83 -4.65 -25.25
CA PHE A 73 1.44 -3.42 -24.76
C PHE A 73 0.57 -2.65 -23.76
N ASP A 74 -0.60 -3.19 -23.43
CA ASP A 74 -1.52 -2.58 -22.48
C ASP A 74 -1.08 -2.93 -21.06
N SER A 75 -1.00 -1.94 -20.18
CA SER A 75 -0.91 -2.17 -18.72
C SER A 75 -2.32 -2.26 -18.15
N GLY A 76 -2.49 -2.95 -17.03
CA GLY A 76 -3.83 -3.15 -16.47
C GLY A 76 -3.88 -3.78 -15.09
N CYS A 77 -5.10 -3.87 -14.58
CA CYS A 77 -5.43 -4.45 -13.29
C CYS A 77 -6.79 -5.14 -13.34
N VAL A 78 -6.83 -6.43 -13.01
CA VAL A 78 -8.06 -7.19 -12.79
C VAL A 78 -8.16 -7.54 -11.32
N ARG A 79 -9.31 -7.25 -10.72
CA ARG A 79 -9.60 -7.55 -9.31
C ARG A 79 -10.79 -8.47 -9.17
N PHE A 80 -10.56 -9.67 -8.65
CA PHE A 80 -11.63 -10.59 -8.27
C PHE A 80 -12.05 -10.29 -6.84
N VAL A 81 -13.35 -10.12 -6.59
CA VAL A 81 -13.88 -9.80 -5.26
C VAL A 81 -15.00 -10.74 -4.86
N ILE A 82 -15.06 -11.09 -3.57
CA ILE A 82 -16.13 -11.91 -3.01
C ILE A 82 -16.43 -11.49 -1.58
N ASP A 83 -17.70 -11.48 -1.20
CA ASP A 83 -18.10 -11.21 0.17
C ASP A 83 -18.15 -12.48 0.99
N VAL A 84 -17.79 -12.37 2.26
CA VAL A 84 -17.75 -13.46 3.22
C VAL A 84 -18.31 -12.98 4.57
N PRO A 85 -18.67 -13.89 5.50
CA PRO A 85 -19.05 -13.51 6.85
C PRO A 85 -17.98 -12.64 7.53
N ARG A 86 -18.41 -11.73 8.40
CA ARG A 86 -17.58 -10.66 8.98
C ARG A 86 -16.35 -11.12 9.77
N ASP A 87 -16.31 -12.35 10.30
CA ASP A 87 -15.27 -12.83 11.22
C ASP A 87 -13.99 -13.32 10.51
N CYS A 88 -13.50 -12.56 9.53
CA CYS A 88 -12.26 -12.89 8.80
C CYS A 88 -10.98 -12.63 9.59
N ARG A 89 -11.07 -11.93 10.72
CA ARG A 89 -9.95 -11.61 11.63
C ARG A 89 -8.71 -11.18 10.86
N ALA A 90 -8.79 -10.03 10.19
CA ALA A 90 -7.80 -9.62 9.19
C ALA A 90 -6.35 -9.64 9.70
N LEU A 91 -6.13 -9.35 11.00
CA LEU A 91 -4.81 -9.43 11.65
C LEU A 91 -4.28 -10.87 11.73
N ASP A 92 -5.11 -11.80 12.22
CA ASP A 92 -4.75 -13.22 12.35
C ASP A 92 -4.56 -13.87 10.97
N TRP A 93 -5.32 -13.42 9.97
CA TRP A 93 -5.16 -13.85 8.59
C TRP A 93 -3.82 -13.40 8.01
N VAL A 94 -3.49 -12.10 8.08
CA VAL A 94 -2.26 -11.57 7.48
C VAL A 94 -1.01 -12.10 8.15
N SER A 95 -1.02 -12.31 9.47
CA SER A 95 0.12 -12.90 10.17
C SER A 95 0.44 -14.32 9.70
N ARG A 96 -0.59 -15.08 9.29
CA ARG A 96 -0.42 -16.43 8.72
C ARG A 96 -0.02 -16.37 7.25
N ALA A 97 -0.71 -15.56 6.47
CA ALA A 97 -0.55 -15.49 5.02
C ALA A 97 0.77 -14.81 4.58
N ALA A 98 1.30 -13.87 5.37
CA ALA A 98 2.58 -13.20 5.12
C ALA A 98 3.78 -13.88 5.82
N SER A 99 3.65 -15.14 6.24
CA SER A 99 4.71 -15.87 6.94
C SER A 99 5.92 -16.24 6.05
N ALA A 100 5.76 -16.18 4.73
CA ALA A 100 6.83 -16.47 3.78
C ALA A 100 7.84 -15.29 3.70
N PRO A 101 9.16 -15.56 3.74
CA PRO A 101 10.18 -14.53 3.59
C PRO A 101 10.00 -13.72 2.30
N GLY A 102 10.13 -12.39 2.40
CA GLY A 102 10.09 -11.48 1.25
C GLY A 102 8.70 -11.11 0.73
N VAL A 103 7.62 -11.65 1.30
CA VAL A 103 6.24 -11.27 0.95
C VAL A 103 5.80 -10.08 1.83
N PRO A 104 5.49 -8.90 1.27
CA PRO A 104 5.01 -7.79 2.07
C PRO A 104 3.64 -8.12 2.68
N GLY A 105 3.52 -7.95 3.99
CA GLY A 105 2.27 -8.01 4.74
C GLY A 105 1.95 -6.63 5.31
N PHE A 106 0.69 -6.21 5.22
CA PHE A 106 0.24 -4.95 5.78
C PHE A 106 -1.06 -5.15 6.54
N TYR A 107 -1.16 -4.53 7.71
CA TYR A 107 -2.38 -4.47 8.52
C TYR A 107 -2.68 -3.03 8.88
N TRP A 108 -3.95 -2.65 8.79
CA TRP A 108 -4.44 -1.38 9.28
C TRP A 108 -5.82 -1.52 9.87
N SER A 109 -6.05 -0.90 11.03
CA SER A 109 -7.37 -0.81 11.64
C SER A 109 -7.68 0.65 11.93
N PRO A 110 -8.89 1.14 11.60
CA PRO A 110 -9.32 2.46 12.01
C PRO A 110 -9.25 2.57 13.53
N ARG A 111 -8.77 3.70 14.05
CA ARG A 111 -8.91 3.98 15.48
C ARG A 111 -10.40 3.95 15.82
N ALA A 112 -10.78 3.18 16.85
CA ALA A 112 -12.13 3.23 17.38
C ALA A 112 -12.50 4.69 17.64
N LYS A 113 -13.68 5.14 17.16
CA LYS A 113 -14.21 6.43 17.60
C LYS A 113 -14.35 6.31 19.11
N THR A 114 -13.49 6.98 19.87
CA THR A 114 -13.64 7.10 21.31
C THR A 114 -15.06 7.60 21.55
N ALA A 115 -15.83 6.84 22.33
CA ALA A 115 -17.23 7.09 22.56
C ALA A 115 -17.41 8.46 23.23
N ARG A 116 -17.61 9.50 22.42
CA ARG A 116 -18.30 10.72 22.81
C ARG A 116 -19.58 10.80 21.97
N GLY A 117 -20.65 10.28 22.56
CA GLY A 117 -22.00 10.78 22.37
C GLY A 117 -22.50 10.90 20.94
N ALA A 118 -22.60 9.79 20.21
CA ALA A 118 -23.66 9.65 19.22
C ALA A 118 -24.52 8.48 19.66
N SER A 119 -25.29 8.70 20.72
CA SER A 119 -26.58 8.04 20.87
C SER A 119 -27.24 8.13 19.51
N ALA A 120 -27.45 7.00 18.86
CA ALA A 120 -28.33 6.90 17.71
C ALA A 120 -29.70 7.37 18.18
N SER A 121 -29.95 8.67 18.03
CA SER A 121 -31.27 9.24 18.12
C SER A 121 -32.07 8.55 17.03
N ARG A 122 -32.93 7.62 17.43
CA ARG A 122 -34.02 7.11 16.61
C ARG A 122 -34.94 8.30 16.35
N THR A 123 -34.65 9.11 15.34
CA THR A 123 -35.67 10.02 14.81
C THR A 123 -36.62 9.21 13.96
N ARG A 124 -37.66 8.79 14.66
CA ARG A 124 -38.99 8.42 14.21
C ARG A 124 -39.45 9.35 13.08
N ASP A 125 -40.14 8.76 12.13
CA ASP A 125 -40.78 9.39 10.99
C ASP A 125 -41.56 10.66 11.31
N GLY A 126 -41.49 11.62 10.38
CA GLY A 126 -42.53 12.61 10.11
C GLY A 126 -42.42 13.95 10.86
N ALA A 127 -41.98 15.00 10.14
CA ALA A 127 -42.77 16.23 9.95
C ALA A 127 -41.97 17.31 9.20
N THR A 128 -42.71 18.00 8.35
CA THR A 128 -42.46 19.11 7.42
C THR A 128 -41.82 20.39 7.96
N ALA A 129 -41.05 21.04 7.07
CA ALA A 129 -40.97 22.47 6.74
C ALA A 129 -40.53 23.51 7.81
N SER A 130 -39.50 24.30 7.48
CA SER A 130 -39.61 25.73 7.11
C SER A 130 -38.22 26.40 7.09
N SER A 131 -38.18 27.52 6.38
CA SER A 131 -37.04 28.31 5.92
C SER A 131 -36.57 29.38 6.93
N ASP A 132 -35.50 30.07 6.51
CA ASP A 132 -35.10 31.46 6.84
C ASP A 132 -33.87 31.63 7.75
N ASP A 133 -32.79 32.08 7.08
CA ASP A 133 -31.84 33.18 7.39
C ASP A 133 -31.30 33.38 8.82
N ASP A 134 -29.96 33.41 8.96
CA ASP A 134 -29.19 34.65 9.18
C ASP A 134 -27.69 34.37 9.50
N ASP A 135 -26.87 35.35 9.18
CA ASP A 135 -25.41 35.40 8.99
C ASP A 135 -24.52 35.15 10.22
N GLY A 136 -23.33 34.61 9.97
CA GLY A 136 -22.26 34.50 10.98
C GLY A 136 -20.92 34.03 10.41
N ILE A 137 -20.10 34.99 9.99
CA ILE A 137 -18.70 34.83 9.55
C ILE A 137 -17.88 33.99 10.55
N SER A 138 -17.40 32.81 10.14
CA SER A 138 -16.12 32.27 10.60
C SER A 138 -15.56 31.19 9.67
N GLY A 139 -14.45 31.52 9.01
CA GLY A 139 -13.33 30.63 8.65
C GLY A 139 -13.65 29.34 7.87
N ALA A 140 -13.19 29.29 6.62
CA ALA A 140 -13.07 28.09 5.81
C ALA A 140 -12.34 26.94 6.54
N ARG A 141 -13.08 26.14 7.31
CA ARG A 141 -12.71 24.77 7.68
C ARG A 141 -13.33 23.87 6.62
N GLY A 142 -12.52 23.52 5.62
CA GLY A 142 -12.88 22.57 4.57
C GLY A 142 -13.53 21.34 5.19
N THR A 143 -14.78 21.11 4.80
CA THR A 143 -15.67 20.02 5.22
C THR A 143 -15.26 18.66 4.64
N ASN A 144 -13.96 18.37 4.57
CA ASN A 144 -13.44 17.08 4.09
C ASN A 144 -13.62 15.94 5.12
N ASP A 145 -14.24 16.21 6.27
CA ASP A 145 -14.37 15.25 7.37
C ASP A 145 -15.66 14.40 7.32
N ARG A 146 -16.40 14.44 6.21
CA ARG A 146 -17.74 13.80 6.08
C ARG A 146 -17.88 12.67 5.07
N ALA A 147 -16.79 12.06 4.60
CA ALA A 147 -16.88 10.90 3.69
C ALA A 147 -16.02 9.69 4.11
N TYR A 148 -15.76 9.50 5.40
CA TYR A 148 -15.36 8.17 5.88
C TYR A 148 -16.63 7.31 5.98
N ASP A 149 -16.91 6.66 4.87
CA ASP A 149 -18.12 5.90 4.60
C ASP A 149 -18.45 4.92 5.73
N ALA A 150 -19.68 5.00 6.24
CA ALA A 150 -20.12 4.24 7.41
C ALA A 150 -20.11 2.72 7.17
N ALA A 151 -20.05 2.28 5.90
CA ALA A 151 -19.94 0.89 5.48
C ALA A 151 -18.53 0.28 5.68
N VAL A 152 -17.46 1.10 5.75
CA VAL A 152 -16.06 0.64 5.70
C VAL A 152 -15.35 0.75 7.07
N ARG A 153 -16.07 0.41 8.14
CA ARG A 153 -15.57 0.47 9.53
C ARG A 153 -14.91 -0.84 10.01
N GLY A 154 -14.02 -1.42 9.23
CA GLY A 154 -13.31 -2.63 9.65
C GLY A 154 -11.82 -2.60 9.37
N ALA A 155 -11.12 -3.51 10.02
CA ALA A 155 -9.70 -3.70 9.79
C ALA A 155 -9.46 -4.17 8.35
N ARG A 156 -8.26 -3.90 7.87
CA ARG A 156 -7.82 -4.21 6.51
C ARG A 156 -6.49 -4.89 6.59
N ALA A 157 -6.30 -5.85 5.71
CA ALA A 157 -5.01 -6.46 5.54
C ALA A 157 -4.73 -6.78 4.08
N GLY A 158 -3.46 -6.71 3.71
CA GLY A 158 -2.96 -7.03 2.38
C GLY A 158 -1.72 -7.92 2.45
N VAL A 159 -1.60 -8.84 1.50
CA VAL A 159 -0.46 -9.76 1.36
C VAL A 159 0.01 -9.78 -0.09
N GLY A 160 1.33 -9.80 -0.28
CA GLY A 160 1.95 -9.79 -1.60
C GLY A 160 1.82 -8.43 -2.27
N ALA A 161 2.48 -8.26 -3.41
CA ALA A 161 2.41 -7.02 -4.17
C ALA A 161 2.27 -7.32 -5.66
N SER A 162 1.13 -6.97 -6.25
CA SER A 162 0.91 -7.02 -7.70
C SER A 162 1.53 -5.81 -8.41
N ALA A 163 1.75 -4.72 -7.67
CA ALA A 163 2.55 -3.59 -8.10
C ALA A 163 3.19 -2.93 -6.87
N THR A 164 4.40 -2.41 -7.03
CA THR A 164 5.15 -1.69 -5.98
C THR A 164 5.64 -0.36 -6.49
N TRP A 165 5.63 0.65 -5.64
CA TRP A 165 6.18 1.97 -5.89
C TRP A 165 7.09 2.35 -4.74
N THR A 166 8.38 2.43 -5.05
CA THR A 166 9.41 2.77 -4.07
C THR A 166 10.33 3.83 -4.66
N ASP A 167 10.93 4.63 -3.79
CA ASP A 167 11.93 5.62 -4.16
C ASP A 167 13.29 5.21 -3.57
N ALA A 168 14.28 5.03 -4.45
CA ALA A 168 15.67 4.80 -4.05
C ALA A 168 16.44 6.13 -3.81
N GLU A 169 15.87 7.26 -4.22
CA GLU A 169 16.55 8.56 -4.22
C GLU A 169 16.20 9.41 -2.98
N THR A 170 17.14 10.28 -2.58
CA THR A 170 17.02 11.20 -1.44
C THR A 170 17.02 12.67 -1.91
N GLY A 171 16.37 13.57 -1.18
CA GLY A 171 16.38 15.02 -1.45
C GLY A 171 15.25 15.54 -2.36
N GLU A 172 15.44 16.68 -3.05
CA GLU A 172 14.41 17.31 -3.92
C GLU A 172 13.98 16.42 -5.11
N ALA A 173 14.88 15.56 -5.58
CA ALA A 173 14.58 14.52 -6.56
C ALA A 173 13.54 13.51 -6.04
N ALA A 174 13.46 13.30 -4.72
CA ALA A 174 12.48 12.40 -4.11
C ALA A 174 11.06 12.96 -4.16
N GLU A 175 10.84 14.28 -4.08
CA GLU A 175 9.48 14.86 -4.13
C GLU A 175 8.88 14.77 -5.54
N THR A 176 9.68 15.07 -6.56
CA THR A 176 9.28 14.92 -7.97
C THR A 176 9.05 13.45 -8.32
N THR A 177 9.87 12.54 -7.76
CA THR A 177 9.68 11.10 -7.90
C THR A 177 8.40 10.64 -7.20
N LEU A 178 8.13 11.05 -5.96
CA LEU A 178 6.89 10.71 -5.25
C LEU A 178 5.65 11.18 -6.02
N LYS A 179 5.64 12.40 -6.55
CA LYS A 179 4.54 12.91 -7.39
C LYS A 179 4.30 12.01 -8.60
N ARG A 180 5.37 11.57 -9.28
CA ARG A 180 5.30 10.60 -10.38
C ARG A 180 4.78 9.25 -9.91
N ARG A 181 5.21 8.75 -8.74
CA ARG A 181 4.72 7.49 -8.17
C ARG A 181 3.24 7.57 -7.82
N ILE A 182 2.79 8.64 -7.18
CA ILE A 182 1.38 8.87 -6.87
C ILE A 182 0.54 8.94 -8.14
N ALA A 183 1.03 9.63 -9.18
CA ALA A 183 0.35 9.65 -10.48
C ALA A 183 0.21 8.22 -11.03
N SER A 184 1.29 7.44 -11.04
CA SER A 184 1.23 6.05 -11.52
C SER A 184 0.31 5.16 -10.67
N MET A 185 0.35 5.24 -9.34
CA MET A 185 -0.59 4.55 -8.45
C MET A 185 -2.03 4.86 -8.84
N ARG A 186 -2.36 6.14 -9.06
CA ARG A 186 -3.70 6.55 -9.45
C ARG A 186 -4.14 5.91 -10.75
N ARG A 187 -3.23 5.68 -11.70
CA ARG A 187 -3.58 5.01 -12.96
C ARG A 187 -4.10 3.60 -12.75
N PHE A 188 -3.58 2.86 -11.78
CA PHE A 188 -4.08 1.52 -11.40
C PHE A 188 -5.37 1.57 -10.57
N LEU A 189 -5.74 2.73 -10.02
CA LEU A 189 -6.91 2.92 -9.17
C LEU A 189 -8.08 3.63 -9.87
N ALA A 190 -7.82 4.35 -10.98
CA ALA A 190 -8.67 5.42 -11.50
C ALA A 190 -10.06 4.98 -12.01
N ASN A 191 -10.31 3.68 -12.24
CA ASN A 191 -11.64 3.19 -12.65
C ASN A 191 -12.31 2.30 -11.58
N GLY A 192 -11.77 2.21 -10.35
CA GLY A 192 -12.29 1.35 -9.28
C GLY A 192 -13.65 1.76 -8.68
N GLY A 193 -14.31 2.78 -9.24
CA GLY A 193 -15.49 3.43 -8.66
C GLY A 193 -15.12 4.49 -7.62
N ALA A 194 -16.12 5.26 -7.18
CA ALA A 194 -15.96 6.23 -6.10
C ALA A 194 -15.35 5.57 -4.85
N SER A 195 -14.50 6.30 -4.12
CA SER A 195 -13.93 5.84 -2.85
C SER A 195 -15.02 5.26 -1.94
N GLY A 196 -14.99 3.95 -1.68
CA GLY A 196 -16.02 3.25 -0.90
C GLY A 196 -16.72 2.10 -1.62
N THR A 197 -16.56 1.95 -2.94
CA THR A 197 -17.09 0.80 -3.66
C THR A 197 -16.41 -0.51 -3.26
N ARG A 198 -17.21 -1.57 -3.18
CA ARG A 198 -16.81 -2.95 -2.84
C ARG A 198 -15.59 -3.46 -3.63
N GLY A 199 -15.47 -3.04 -4.88
CA GLY A 199 -14.41 -3.43 -5.82
C GLY A 199 -13.23 -2.47 -5.94
N ALA A 200 -13.22 -1.35 -5.21
CA ALA A 200 -12.15 -0.37 -5.34
C ALA A 200 -10.80 -0.95 -4.95
N GLY A 201 -9.82 -0.84 -5.85
CA GLY A 201 -8.42 -1.12 -5.55
C GLY A 201 -7.91 -0.19 -4.44
N ARG A 202 -6.95 -0.67 -3.66
CA ARG A 202 -6.29 0.11 -2.60
C ARG A 202 -4.81 -0.14 -2.64
N VAL A 203 -4.05 0.93 -2.42
CA VAL A 203 -2.60 0.86 -2.25
C VAL A 203 -2.30 1.05 -0.77
N TYR A 204 -1.45 0.17 -0.24
CA TYR A 204 -0.99 0.20 1.15
C TYR A 204 0.46 0.62 1.20
N GLY A 205 0.89 1.23 2.29
CA GLY A 205 2.26 1.69 2.40
C GLY A 205 2.46 2.75 3.46
N ALA A 206 3.70 3.24 3.51
CA ALA A 206 4.12 4.28 4.42
C ALA A 206 5.27 5.10 3.81
N GLY A 207 5.41 6.32 4.31
CA GLY A 207 6.58 7.17 4.09
C GLY A 207 7.38 7.33 5.38
N ARG A 208 8.67 7.62 5.23
CA ARG A 208 9.53 7.94 6.38
C ARG A 208 9.19 9.32 6.93
N PHE A 209 9.42 9.49 8.24
CA PHE A 209 9.23 10.77 8.91
C PHE A 209 10.16 11.86 8.34
N ASP A 210 11.43 11.52 8.16
CA ASP A 210 12.42 12.38 7.50
C ASP A 210 12.84 11.72 6.18
N PRO A 211 12.27 12.17 5.04
CA PRO A 211 12.58 11.60 3.73
C PRO A 211 13.94 12.06 3.17
N ALA A 212 14.55 13.10 3.74
CA ALA A 212 15.85 13.60 3.29
C ALA A 212 17.01 12.77 3.85
N ARG A 213 16.82 12.13 5.00
CA ARG A 213 17.82 11.28 5.63
C ARG A 213 17.86 9.90 4.99
N ALA A 214 19.04 9.36 4.70
CA ALA A 214 19.18 7.98 4.22
C ALA A 214 18.62 6.95 5.23
N PRO A 215 18.08 5.81 4.78
CA PRO A 215 17.63 4.73 5.67
C PRO A 215 18.84 4.05 6.32
N SER A 216 18.66 3.49 7.52
CA SER A 216 19.61 2.51 8.05
C SER A 216 19.47 1.19 7.28
N ASP A 217 20.49 0.32 7.38
CA ASP A 217 20.57 -0.93 6.61
C ASP A 217 19.32 -1.80 6.71
N GLU A 218 18.72 -1.89 7.91
CA GLU A 218 17.48 -2.65 8.14
C GLU A 218 16.25 -2.09 7.40
N TRP A 219 16.25 -0.80 7.07
CA TRP A 219 15.17 -0.14 6.34
C TRP A 219 15.49 0.15 4.88
N ALA A 220 16.69 -0.19 4.41
CA ALA A 220 17.16 0.14 3.07
C ALA A 220 16.23 -0.40 1.97
N ALA A 221 15.68 -1.60 2.16
CA ALA A 221 14.76 -2.23 1.21
C ALA A 221 13.43 -1.48 1.02
N PHE A 222 13.03 -0.65 1.99
CA PHE A 222 11.78 0.14 1.93
C PHE A 222 11.97 1.52 1.30
N GLY A 223 13.22 1.98 1.16
CA GLY A 223 13.52 3.31 0.62
C GLY A 223 12.89 4.46 1.42
N THR A 224 12.62 5.57 0.74
CA THR A 224 12.00 6.75 1.36
C THR A 224 10.49 6.58 1.53
N HIS A 225 9.86 5.99 0.52
CA HIS A 225 8.45 5.63 0.49
C HIS A 225 8.34 4.19 -0.01
N TYR A 226 7.42 3.45 0.60
CA TYR A 226 7.08 2.10 0.16
C TYR A 226 5.58 1.98 0.05
N PHE A 227 5.09 1.82 -1.17
CA PHE A 227 3.69 1.61 -1.47
C PHE A 227 3.51 0.38 -2.35
N PHE A 228 2.42 -0.35 -2.15
CA PHE A 228 2.11 -1.52 -2.97
C PHE A 228 0.61 -1.75 -3.10
N LEU A 229 0.22 -2.27 -4.26
CA LEU A 229 -1.11 -2.81 -4.52
C LEU A 229 -1.08 -4.29 -4.12
N PRO A 230 -1.84 -4.73 -3.12
CA PRO A 230 -1.68 -6.07 -2.60
C PRO A 230 -2.26 -7.10 -3.58
N THR A 231 -1.59 -8.24 -3.66
CA THR A 231 -2.08 -9.39 -4.43
C THR A 231 -3.31 -9.98 -3.80
N LEU A 232 -3.32 -10.13 -2.47
CA LEU A 232 -4.46 -10.62 -1.69
C LEU A 232 -4.88 -9.54 -0.71
N GLU A 233 -6.18 -9.27 -0.59
CA GLU A 233 -6.71 -8.30 0.36
C GLU A 233 -7.88 -8.88 1.14
N CYS A 234 -7.93 -8.59 2.44
CA CYS A 234 -9.08 -8.79 3.30
C CYS A 234 -9.50 -7.42 3.86
N VAL A 235 -10.77 -7.06 3.65
CA VAL A 235 -11.37 -5.83 4.16
C VAL A 235 -12.57 -6.19 5.00
N GLU A 236 -12.48 -5.99 6.32
CA GLU A 236 -13.63 -6.12 7.19
C GLU A 236 -14.59 -4.95 6.96
N GLY A 237 -15.88 -5.28 6.87
CA GLY A 237 -16.97 -4.32 6.82
C GLY A 237 -17.91 -4.47 8.01
N VAL A 238 -18.95 -3.66 8.03
CA VAL A 238 -19.95 -3.66 9.12
C VAL A 238 -20.83 -4.92 9.08
N THR A 239 -21.19 -5.38 7.87
CA THR A 239 -22.13 -6.49 7.64
C THR A 239 -21.43 -7.77 7.16
N CYS A 240 -20.45 -7.61 6.28
CA CYS A 240 -19.63 -8.68 5.71
C CYS A 240 -18.17 -8.23 5.69
N ALA A 241 -17.26 -9.16 5.42
CA ALA A 241 -15.92 -8.82 4.95
C ALA A 241 -15.85 -9.07 3.44
N THR A 242 -14.96 -8.37 2.75
CA THR A 242 -14.67 -8.56 1.33
C THR A 242 -13.26 -9.12 1.20
N LEU A 243 -13.14 -10.23 0.49
CA LEU A 243 -11.87 -10.80 0.08
C LEU A 243 -11.60 -10.43 -1.37
N ALA A 244 -10.35 -10.20 -1.71
CA ALA A 244 -9.98 -9.87 -3.08
C ALA A 244 -8.64 -10.45 -3.50
N VAL A 245 -8.55 -10.76 -4.80
CA VAL A 245 -7.31 -11.09 -5.50
C VAL A 245 -7.07 -10.08 -6.61
N CYS A 246 -5.87 -9.52 -6.66
CA CYS A 246 -5.47 -8.52 -7.62
C CYS A 246 -4.39 -9.07 -8.56
N ALA A 247 -4.67 -9.05 -9.86
CA ALA A 247 -3.66 -9.30 -10.90
C ALA A 247 -3.40 -7.97 -11.61
N ALA A 248 -2.21 -7.41 -11.44
CA ALA A 248 -1.80 -6.17 -12.09
C ALA A 248 -0.55 -6.43 -12.94
N TRP A 249 -0.50 -5.81 -14.11
CA TRP A 249 0.64 -5.90 -15.01
C TRP A 249 0.99 -4.55 -15.59
N ASP A 250 2.28 -4.39 -15.84
CA ASP A 250 2.84 -3.23 -16.50
C ASP A 250 3.68 -3.69 -17.69
N ALA A 251 3.07 -3.63 -18.87
CA ALA A 251 3.68 -4.16 -20.09
C ALA A 251 5.01 -3.47 -20.45
N ASN A 252 5.15 -2.19 -20.08
CA ASN A 252 6.33 -1.40 -20.41
C ASN A 252 7.33 -1.30 -19.24
N GLY A 253 6.95 -1.72 -18.02
CA GLY A 253 7.80 -1.63 -16.82
C GLY A 253 8.16 -0.18 -16.45
N VAL A 254 7.29 0.78 -16.76
CA VAL A 254 7.51 2.22 -16.53
C VAL A 254 6.69 2.74 -15.34
N GLU A 255 5.62 2.03 -14.99
CA GLU A 255 4.63 2.45 -14.00
C GLU A 255 5.01 2.06 -12.57
N ASN A 256 5.60 0.88 -12.39
CA ASN A 256 5.99 0.38 -11.07
C ASN A 256 7.51 0.19 -10.95
N CYS A 257 7.99 -0.03 -9.73
CA CYS A 257 9.41 0.05 -9.37
C CYS A 257 10.03 -1.28 -8.95
N GLY A 258 9.21 -2.28 -8.67
CA GLY A 258 9.66 -3.62 -8.29
C GLY A 258 9.30 -4.67 -9.35
N PRO A 259 9.48 -5.96 -9.04
CA PRO A 259 9.07 -7.04 -9.92
C PRO A 259 7.59 -6.87 -10.28
N SER A 260 7.32 -6.79 -11.57
CA SER A 260 5.96 -6.66 -12.11
C SER A 260 5.80 -7.65 -13.23
N ALA A 261 4.62 -8.26 -13.26
CA ALA A 261 4.16 -8.94 -14.44
C ALA A 261 4.15 -7.98 -15.65
N LYS A 262 4.59 -8.48 -16.80
CA LYS A 262 4.57 -7.74 -18.08
C LYS A 262 3.34 -8.04 -18.92
N SER A 263 2.54 -9.02 -18.51
CA SER A 263 1.32 -9.42 -19.21
C SER A 263 0.26 -9.86 -18.22
N PHE A 264 -1.00 -9.84 -18.66
CA PHE A 264 -2.12 -10.36 -17.88
C PHE A 264 -1.92 -11.83 -17.48
N VAL A 265 -1.40 -12.67 -18.39
CA VAL A 265 -1.11 -14.10 -18.14
C VAL A 265 -0.12 -14.24 -16.98
N GLN A 266 0.97 -13.48 -17.00
CA GLN A 266 1.95 -13.53 -15.92
C GLN A 266 1.34 -13.02 -14.61
N ALA A 267 0.58 -11.92 -14.64
CA ALA A 267 -0.01 -11.34 -13.43
C ALA A 267 -1.01 -12.27 -12.76
N ILE A 268 -1.82 -13.00 -13.53
CA ILE A 268 -2.80 -13.93 -12.97
C ILE A 268 -2.14 -15.23 -12.49
N ASP A 269 -1.03 -15.65 -13.11
CA ASP A 269 -0.21 -16.77 -12.63
C ASP A 269 0.47 -16.43 -11.30
N ASP A 270 1.15 -15.27 -11.21
CA ASP A 270 1.76 -14.74 -9.98
C ASP A 270 0.72 -14.62 -8.84
N ALA A 271 -0.50 -14.20 -9.18
CA ALA A 271 -1.61 -14.12 -8.24
C ALA A 271 -2.09 -15.51 -7.76
N CYS A 272 -2.16 -16.50 -8.66
CA CYS A 272 -2.47 -17.89 -8.30
C CYS A 272 -1.40 -18.47 -7.38
N GLU A 273 -0.12 -18.26 -7.68
CA GLU A 273 1.00 -18.72 -6.85
C GLU A 273 0.97 -18.09 -5.46
N THR A 274 0.72 -16.78 -5.38
CA THR A 274 0.60 -16.06 -4.11
C THR A 274 -0.57 -16.57 -3.27
N LEU A 275 -1.71 -16.83 -3.92
CA LEU A 275 -2.88 -17.40 -3.26
C LEU A 275 -2.62 -18.82 -2.76
N ASP A 276 -2.02 -19.68 -3.58
CA ASP A 276 -1.70 -21.06 -3.19
C ASP A 276 -0.69 -21.06 -2.03
N ARG A 277 0.34 -20.20 -2.05
CA ARG A 277 1.27 -20.02 -0.93
C ARG A 277 0.55 -19.58 0.35
N ALA A 278 -0.32 -18.58 0.27
CA ALA A 278 -1.06 -18.07 1.43
C ALA A 278 -2.01 -19.13 2.03
N LEU A 279 -2.60 -19.99 1.19
CA LEU A 279 -3.49 -21.06 1.63
C LEU A 279 -2.74 -22.31 2.12
N SER A 280 -1.58 -22.62 1.53
CA SER A 280 -0.70 -23.73 1.93
C SER A 280 0.09 -23.44 3.20
N GLY A 281 0.23 -22.17 3.59
CA GLY A 281 0.96 -21.74 4.79
C GLY A 281 0.48 -22.35 6.11
N GLY A 282 -0.69 -23.02 6.12
CA GLY A 282 -1.13 -23.84 7.24
C GLY A 282 -1.48 -23.05 8.50
N ILE A 283 -2.43 -23.58 9.26
CA ILE A 283 -2.90 -23.03 10.55
C ILE A 283 -1.87 -23.32 11.68
N ASP A 284 -0.71 -23.88 11.32
CA ASP A 284 0.33 -24.32 12.26
C ASP A 284 1.47 -23.31 12.45
N GLY A 285 1.47 -22.20 11.70
CA GLY A 285 2.26 -21.02 12.00
C GLY A 285 1.72 -20.38 13.26
N GLY A 286 2.04 -20.96 14.42
CA GLY A 286 1.61 -20.48 15.71
C GLY A 286 1.88 -18.98 15.79
N VAL A 287 0.81 -18.19 15.84
CA VAL A 287 0.91 -16.80 16.32
C VAL A 287 1.64 -16.92 17.64
N LEU A 288 2.87 -16.40 17.68
CA LEU A 288 3.69 -16.47 18.88
C LEU A 288 2.82 -15.98 20.04
N PRO A 289 2.64 -16.78 21.11
CA PRO A 289 1.73 -16.40 22.16
C PRO A 289 2.17 -15.06 22.74
N PRO A 290 1.24 -14.23 23.23
CA PRO A 290 1.60 -13.02 23.95
C PRO A 290 2.67 -13.32 25.01
N GLY A 291 3.82 -12.65 24.95
CA GLY A 291 4.95 -12.89 25.84
C GLY A 291 5.98 -13.93 25.38
N ALA A 292 5.88 -14.46 24.14
CA ALA A 292 6.90 -15.35 23.59
C ALA A 292 8.25 -14.66 23.34
N ALA A 293 8.25 -13.34 23.14
CA ALA A 293 9.46 -12.55 23.05
C ALA A 293 9.96 -12.17 24.45
N TYR A 294 11.23 -12.44 24.73
CA TYR A 294 11.93 -11.93 25.91
C TYR A 294 12.98 -10.90 25.49
N ALA A 295 13.16 -9.86 26.28
CA ALA A 295 14.17 -8.84 26.00
C ALA A 295 15.57 -9.42 26.24
N VAL A 296 16.37 -9.52 25.17
CA VAL A 296 17.78 -9.95 25.25
C VAL A 296 18.68 -8.78 25.64
N THR A 297 18.41 -7.60 25.06
CA THR A 297 19.14 -6.37 25.32
C THR A 297 18.19 -5.18 25.32
N ARG A 298 18.55 -4.11 26.04
CA ARG A 298 17.84 -2.84 26.04
C ARG A 298 18.84 -1.72 25.84
N ALA A 299 18.75 -1.04 24.70
CA ALA A 299 19.49 0.18 24.43
C ALA A 299 18.50 1.35 24.33
N LEU A 300 18.84 2.47 24.95
CA LEU A 300 18.10 3.73 24.83
C LEU A 300 18.87 4.66 23.90
N VAL A 301 18.19 5.19 22.87
CA VAL A 301 18.78 6.13 21.93
C VAL A 301 17.85 7.34 21.80
N PRO A 302 18.23 8.52 22.32
CA PRO A 302 19.39 8.75 23.19
C PRO A 302 19.26 8.08 24.56
N ASP A 303 20.37 7.90 25.27
CA ASP A 303 20.39 7.49 26.68
C ASP A 303 19.99 8.66 27.60
N GLU A 304 19.94 8.44 28.92
CA GLU A 304 19.51 9.47 29.87
C GLU A 304 20.39 10.73 29.82
N ALA A 305 21.71 10.54 29.74
CA ALA A 305 22.66 11.64 29.65
C ALA A 305 22.51 12.41 28.32
N GLY A 306 22.36 11.71 27.21
CA GLY A 306 22.11 12.28 25.89
C GLY A 306 20.79 13.05 25.86
N TRP A 307 19.71 12.47 26.40
CA TRP A 307 18.41 13.13 26.50
C TRP A 307 18.48 14.41 27.33
N SER A 308 19.11 14.37 28.50
CA SER A 308 19.28 15.53 29.37
C SER A 308 20.04 16.66 28.67
N LYS A 309 21.10 16.30 27.93
CA LYS A 309 21.87 17.24 27.10
C LYS A 309 21.01 17.85 25.99
N ASP A 310 20.27 17.04 25.24
CA ASP A 310 19.43 17.49 24.13
C ASP A 310 18.33 18.43 24.62
N VAL A 311 17.61 18.06 25.68
CA VAL A 311 16.56 18.88 26.30
C VAL A 311 17.13 20.19 26.84
N SER A 312 18.24 20.14 27.57
CA SER A 312 18.88 21.35 28.11
C SER A 312 19.35 22.29 27.00
N SER A 313 19.88 21.75 25.90
CA SER A 313 20.27 22.52 24.72
C SER A 313 19.06 23.22 24.08
N VAL A 314 17.94 22.52 23.93
CA VAL A 314 16.70 23.09 23.38
C VAL A 314 16.15 24.20 24.28
N ILE A 315 16.06 23.96 25.59
CA ILE A 315 15.59 24.96 26.57
C ILE A 315 16.47 26.22 26.51
N SER A 316 17.79 26.06 26.41
CA SER A 316 18.73 27.18 26.31
C SER A 316 18.50 28.00 25.04
N ARG A 317 18.27 27.34 23.89
CA ARG A 317 17.95 28.02 22.63
C ARG A 317 16.63 28.80 22.70
N ILE A 318 15.60 28.22 23.31
CA ILE A 318 14.29 28.89 23.51
C ILE A 318 14.43 30.13 24.39
N ARG A 319 15.21 30.05 25.47
CA ARG A 319 15.47 31.21 26.33
C ARG A 319 16.24 32.31 25.61
N ALA A 320 17.24 31.94 24.82
CA ALA A 320 18.02 32.88 24.04
C ALA A 320 17.18 33.61 22.97
N SER A 321 16.27 32.90 22.28
CA SER A 321 15.38 33.52 21.29
C SER A 321 14.33 34.46 21.92
N HIS A 322 13.85 34.17 23.13
CA HIS A 322 12.97 35.07 23.88
C HIS A 322 13.70 36.30 24.43
N GLY A 323 14.96 36.17 24.85
CA GLY A 323 15.76 37.32 25.28
C GLY A 323 16.08 38.33 24.14
N MET A 324 16.21 37.83 22.90
CA MET A 324 16.44 38.66 21.71
C MET A 324 15.20 39.44 21.25
N THR A 325 13.99 38.94 21.53
CA THR A 325 12.72 39.61 21.16
C THR A 325 12.33 40.71 22.15
N THR A 326 12.72 40.61 23.41
CA THR A 326 12.49 41.66 24.42
C THR A 326 13.49 42.82 24.37
N SER A 327 14.67 42.63 23.78
CA SER A 327 15.71 43.66 23.69
C SER A 327 15.55 44.59 22.49
N THR A 328 14.73 44.22 21.51
CA THR A 328 14.41 45.04 20.32
C THR A 328 13.21 45.98 20.52
N SER A 329 12.42 45.83 21.58
CA SER A 329 11.24 46.68 21.86
C SER A 329 11.51 47.86 22.80
N THR A 330 12.74 48.03 23.29
CA THR A 330 13.14 49.11 24.20
C THR A 330 13.98 50.22 23.55
N SER A 331 14.11 50.23 22.22
CA SER A 331 14.74 51.33 21.47
C SER A 331 13.72 52.11 20.64
N THR A 332 12.95 52.96 21.30
CA THR A 332 12.28 54.14 20.71
C THR A 332 12.30 55.26 21.72
#